data_AF-A0A1X0RWJ8-F1
#
_entry.id   AF-A0A1X0RWJ8-F1
#
_cell.length_a   1.000
_cell.length_b   1.000
_cell.length_c   1.000
_cell.angle_alpha   90.00
_cell.angle_beta   90.00
_cell.angle_gamma   90.00
#
_symmetry.space_group_name_H-M   'P 1'
#
loop_
_entity.id
_entity.type
_entity.pdbx_description
1 polymer ?
#
loop_
_entity_poly.entity_id
_entity_poly.type
_entity_poly.pdbx_seq_one_letter_code
_entity_poly.pdbx_strand_id
1 'polypeptide(L)'
;MSRGNARSIGLVSGACSVSHLNLAKFLMLQKRRTNKSDSEPAHKKQIAVGMNQKVNNPHHITYCIENKATLTFPAFCEKIDLFRRDYAYSRYKNIIFKYIPDDYDRLTKEFNLWKNSFASKQFWLRKTRLVTDLDAHISSAEYVQKVI
;
A
#
# COMPACT_ATOMS: atom_id res chain seq x y z
N MET A 1 62.49 28.76 14.79
CA MET A 1 62.10 28.82 16.22
C MET A 1 60.83 29.65 16.35
N SER A 2 60.07 29.37 17.40
CA SER A 2 58.89 30.07 17.92
C SER A 2 57.49 29.59 17.51
N ARG A 3 56.91 28.97 18.53
CA ARG A 3 55.53 28.57 18.79
C ARG A 3 54.61 29.79 18.95
N GLY A 4 53.31 29.60 18.79
CA GLY A 4 52.28 30.55 19.25
C GLY A 4 50.88 29.97 19.14
N ASN A 5 50.40 29.39 20.23
CA ASN A 5 49.07 28.80 20.44
C ASN A 5 48.12 29.87 21.01
N ALA A 6 46.87 29.96 20.56
CA ALA A 6 45.77 30.54 21.33
C ALA A 6 44.39 30.05 20.86
N ARG A 7 43.65 29.49 21.82
CA ARG A 7 42.21 29.15 21.84
C ARG A 7 41.36 30.41 21.56
N SER A 8 40.09 30.38 21.13
CA SER A 8 38.94 29.83 21.88
C SER A 8 37.60 30.28 21.24
N ILE A 9 36.51 29.54 21.54
CA ILE A 9 35.05 29.89 21.50
C ILE A 9 34.45 30.09 20.10
N GLY A 10 33.42 29.39 19.60
CA GLY A 10 32.36 28.61 20.22
C GLY A 10 31.00 29.20 19.79
N LEU A 11 30.23 28.51 18.95
CA LEU A 11 28.76 28.65 18.85
C LEU A 11 28.14 27.55 17.96
N VAL A 12 26.87 27.30 18.24
CA VAL A 12 26.13 26.05 18.15
C VAL A 12 25.25 26.01 16.90
N SER A 13 25.16 24.86 16.23
CA SER A 13 23.94 24.38 15.54
C SER A 13 24.23 22.94 15.07
N GLY A 14 23.64 21.91 15.65
CA GLY A 14 22.25 21.54 15.39
C GLY A 14 22.18 20.34 14.44
N ALA A 15 22.88 19.25 14.76
CA ALA A 15 22.85 18.01 14.00
C ALA A 15 21.68 17.14 14.50
N CYS A 16 20.51 17.26 13.87
CA CYS A 16 19.43 16.29 14.01
C CYS A 16 19.77 15.00 13.23
N SER A 17 20.40 14.03 13.90
CA SER A 17 20.56 12.66 13.43
C SER A 17 19.26 11.87 13.64
N VAL A 18 18.29 12.00 12.74
CA VAL A 18 17.11 11.10 12.74
C VAL A 18 17.40 9.89 11.87
N SER A 19 18.17 8.96 12.41
CA SER A 19 18.51 7.71 11.72
C SER A 19 18.40 6.50 12.63
N HIS A 20 17.37 6.35 13.48
CA HIS A 20 17.29 5.12 14.29
C HIS A 20 15.91 4.75 14.88
N LEU A 21 14.78 4.97 14.18
CA LEU A 21 13.47 4.65 14.78
C LEU A 21 12.45 3.87 13.93
N ASN A 22 12.87 3.14 12.90
CA ASN A 22 11.93 2.30 12.12
C ASN A 22 12.34 0.82 11.95
N LEU A 23 13.38 0.34 12.64
CA LEU A 23 13.75 -1.08 12.63
C LEU A 23 13.01 -1.89 13.71
N ALA A 24 12.68 -1.27 14.85
CA ALA A 24 12.06 -1.95 15.99
C ALA A 24 10.58 -2.34 15.76
N LYS A 25 9.85 -1.62 14.91
CA LYS A 25 8.46 -1.98 14.54
C LYS A 25 8.38 -3.15 13.57
N PHE A 26 9.42 -3.40 12.77
CA PHE A 26 9.44 -4.52 11.82
C PHE A 26 9.75 -5.86 12.52
N LEU A 27 10.52 -5.85 13.60
CA LEU A 27 10.88 -7.06 14.37
C LEU A 27 9.77 -7.54 15.33
N MET A 28 8.79 -6.69 15.66
CA MET A 28 7.65 -7.09 16.51
C MET A 28 6.56 -7.89 15.78
N LEU A 29 6.57 -7.95 14.45
CA LEU A 29 5.54 -8.61 13.64
C LEU A 29 5.80 -10.09 13.32
N GLN A 30 6.94 -10.65 13.76
CA GLN A 30 7.31 -12.05 13.48
C GLN A 30 7.20 -12.99 14.71
N LYS A 31 6.80 -12.50 15.89
CA LYS A 31 6.83 -13.29 17.14
C LYS A 31 5.46 -13.78 17.64
N ARG A 32 4.60 -14.30 16.77
CA ARG A 32 3.47 -15.17 17.18
C ARG A 32 3.19 -16.26 16.14
N ARG A 33 4.04 -17.29 16.15
CA ARG A 33 3.69 -18.64 15.70
C ARG A 33 4.08 -19.63 16.79
N THR A 34 3.09 -20.08 17.54
CA THR A 34 3.18 -21.30 18.34
C THR A 34 1.91 -22.09 18.06
N ASN A 35 2.06 -23.17 17.31
CA ASN A 35 1.06 -24.21 17.16
C ASN A 35 0.97 -25.01 18.47
N LYS A 36 -0.24 -25.22 18.99
CA LYS A 36 -0.68 -26.55 19.45
C LYS A 36 -2.20 -26.58 19.66
N SER A 37 -2.79 -27.59 19.06
CA SER A 37 -4.20 -27.99 19.01
C SER A 37 -4.68 -28.51 20.37
N ASP A 38 -5.96 -28.28 20.71
CA ASP A 38 -6.97 -29.34 20.71
C ASP A 38 -8.35 -28.88 21.21
N SER A 39 -9.38 -29.52 20.64
CA SER A 39 -10.82 -29.57 21.00
C SER A 39 -11.78 -28.43 20.60
N GLU A 40 -12.55 -28.71 19.54
CA GLU A 40 -13.90 -28.18 19.22
C GLU A 40 -14.96 -28.70 20.24
N PRO A 41 -16.23 -28.19 20.30
CA PRO A 41 -17.03 -27.68 19.18
C PRO A 41 -17.94 -26.46 19.41
N ALA A 42 -18.47 -26.00 18.26
CA ALA A 42 -19.79 -25.39 18.04
C ALA A 42 -19.96 -23.86 18.09
N HIS A 43 -20.25 -23.34 16.89
CA HIS A 43 -20.92 -22.08 16.55
C HIS A 43 -20.24 -20.76 16.93
N LYS A 44 -19.43 -20.23 16.00
CA LYS A 44 -19.44 -18.79 15.72
C LYS A 44 -19.04 -18.50 14.27
N LYS A 45 -19.90 -17.70 13.64
CA LYS A 45 -19.94 -17.35 12.22
C LYS A 45 -18.59 -16.83 11.74
N GLN A 46 -18.12 -17.39 10.63
CA GLN A 46 -17.07 -16.81 9.80
C GLN A 46 -17.53 -15.44 9.31
N ILE A 47 -16.82 -14.37 9.68
CA ILE A 47 -16.76 -13.16 8.86
C ILE A 47 -15.36 -13.15 8.25
N ALA A 48 -15.32 -13.60 7.00
CA ALA A 48 -14.16 -13.54 6.15
C ALA A 48 -13.94 -12.09 5.70
N VAL A 49 -12.83 -11.47 6.12
CA VAL A 49 -12.18 -10.39 5.35
C VAL A 49 -10.71 -10.72 5.16
N GLY A 50 -10.44 -11.98 4.86
CA GLY A 50 -9.22 -12.41 4.19
C GLY A 50 -9.54 -12.57 2.71
N MET A 51 -9.61 -11.47 1.96
CA MET A 51 -9.81 -11.54 0.51
C MET A 51 -8.58 -12.20 -0.14
N ASN A 52 -8.65 -13.53 -0.29
CA ASN A 52 -7.81 -14.32 -1.19
C ASN A 52 -8.12 -13.89 -2.63
N GLN A 53 -7.47 -12.81 -3.08
CA GLN A 53 -7.61 -12.17 -4.40
C GLN A 53 -6.93 -12.98 -5.53
N LYS A 54 -7.14 -14.29 -5.57
CA LYS A 54 -6.70 -15.19 -6.65
C LYS A 54 -7.83 -15.56 -7.61
N VAL A 55 -9.00 -14.93 -7.48
CA VAL A 55 -10.10 -15.05 -8.42
C VAL A 55 -9.88 -14.02 -9.53
N ASN A 56 -9.88 -14.47 -10.78
CA ASN A 56 -9.94 -13.58 -11.92
C ASN A 56 -11.26 -12.80 -11.84
N ASN A 57 -11.26 -11.63 -11.21
CA ASN A 57 -12.46 -10.82 -11.12
C ASN A 57 -12.82 -10.34 -12.54
N PRO A 58 -13.94 -10.84 -13.13
CA PRO A 58 -14.32 -10.54 -14.50
C PRO A 58 -14.58 -9.03 -14.67
N HIS A 59 -15.07 -8.35 -13.65
CA HIS A 59 -15.33 -6.91 -13.70
C HIS A 59 -14.09 -6.07 -14.02
N HIS A 60 -12.92 -6.46 -13.51
CA HIS A 60 -11.68 -5.75 -13.80
C HIS A 60 -11.29 -5.89 -15.27
N ILE A 61 -11.56 -7.07 -15.85
CA ILE A 61 -11.21 -7.40 -17.23
C ILE A 61 -12.19 -6.66 -18.16
N THR A 62 -13.49 -6.76 -17.91
CA THR A 62 -14.55 -6.10 -18.68
C THR A 62 -14.30 -4.59 -18.77
N TYR A 63 -14.04 -3.94 -17.63
CA TYR A 63 -13.77 -2.50 -17.62
C TYR A 63 -12.56 -2.13 -18.49
N CYS A 64 -11.46 -2.88 -18.41
CA CYS A 64 -10.27 -2.62 -19.21
C CYS A 64 -10.51 -2.79 -20.71
N ILE A 65 -11.30 -3.79 -21.11
CA ILE A 65 -11.64 -4.03 -22.53
C ILE A 65 -12.53 -2.90 -23.07
N GLU A 66 -13.57 -2.54 -22.33
CA GLU A 66 -14.52 -1.48 -22.72
C GLU A 66 -13.87 -0.10 -22.82
N ASN A 67 -12.87 0.17 -21.97
CA ASN A 67 -12.22 1.48 -21.87
C ASN A 67 -10.82 1.49 -22.46
N LYS A 68 -10.46 0.54 -23.34
CA LYS A 68 -9.07 0.36 -23.84
C LYS A 68 -8.43 1.63 -24.41
N ALA A 69 -9.22 2.50 -25.04
CA ALA A 69 -8.74 3.73 -25.67
C ALA A 69 -8.36 4.83 -24.66
N THR A 70 -9.02 4.86 -23.50
CA THR A 70 -8.83 5.85 -22.43
C THR A 70 -8.24 5.23 -21.16
N LEU A 71 -7.83 3.96 -21.23
CA LEU A 71 -7.39 3.19 -20.08
C LEU A 71 -6.08 3.76 -19.54
N THR A 72 -6.15 4.32 -18.34
CA THR A 72 -4.97 4.70 -17.57
C THR A 72 -4.94 3.94 -16.26
N PHE A 73 -3.73 3.67 -15.76
CA PHE A 73 -3.55 3.00 -14.47
C PHE A 73 -4.28 3.65 -13.28
N PRO A 74 -4.23 4.99 -13.07
CA PRO A 74 -4.98 5.61 -11.97
C PRO A 74 -6.49 5.43 -12.14
N ALA A 75 -7.05 5.61 -13.34
CA ALA A 75 -8.47 5.40 -13.60
C ALA A 75 -8.91 3.95 -13.32
N PHE A 76 -8.08 2.98 -13.68
CA PHE A 76 -8.28 1.57 -13.33
C PHE A 76 -8.34 1.36 -11.81
N CYS A 77 -7.42 1.97 -11.05
CA CYS A 77 -7.37 1.82 -9.59
C CYS A 77 -8.53 2.54 -8.86
N GLU A 78 -9.04 3.62 -9.44
CA GLU A 78 -10.20 4.34 -8.91
C GLU A 78 -11.49 3.57 -9.17
N LYS A 79 -11.69 3.05 -10.39
CA LYS A 79 -12.93 2.33 -10.73
C LYS A 79 -13.11 1.03 -9.93
N ILE A 80 -12.02 0.36 -9.59
CA ILE A 80 -12.02 -0.98 -8.99
C ILE A 80 -11.71 -0.94 -7.48
N ASP A 81 -11.44 0.25 -6.93
CA ASP A 81 -11.09 0.44 -5.52
C ASP A 81 -9.92 -0.44 -5.05
N LEU A 82 -8.84 -0.44 -5.85
CA LEU A 82 -7.61 -1.12 -5.45
C LEU A 82 -6.75 -0.23 -4.56
N PHE A 83 -6.59 -0.64 -3.30
CA PHE A 83 -5.80 0.09 -2.30
C PHE A 83 -4.36 -0.42 -2.14
N ARG A 84 -4.11 -1.69 -2.46
CA ARG A 84 -2.78 -2.29 -2.35
C ARG A 84 -1.98 -2.06 -3.63
N ARG A 85 -0.92 -1.25 -3.53
CA ARG A 85 -0.05 -0.87 -4.65
C ARG A 85 0.45 -2.06 -5.47
N ASP A 86 1.11 -3.01 -4.82
CA ASP A 86 1.76 -4.13 -5.53
C ASP A 86 0.74 -5.03 -6.23
N TYR A 87 -0.40 -5.25 -5.60
CA TYR A 87 -1.51 -5.98 -6.18
C TYR A 87 -2.09 -5.25 -7.39
N ALA A 88 -2.34 -3.94 -7.28
CA ALA A 88 -2.85 -3.14 -8.38
C ALA A 88 -1.91 -3.17 -9.59
N TYR A 89 -0.60 -3.03 -9.36
CA TYR A 89 0.42 -3.13 -10.42
C TYR A 89 0.40 -4.49 -11.11
N SER A 90 0.48 -5.58 -10.34
CA SER A 90 0.47 -6.93 -10.88
C SER A 90 -0.82 -7.20 -11.64
N ARG A 91 -1.96 -6.82 -11.07
CA ARG A 91 -3.28 -7.05 -11.69
C ARG A 91 -3.44 -6.28 -12.98
N TYR A 92 -3.08 -5.00 -13.01
CA TYR A 92 -3.13 -4.19 -14.22
C TYR A 92 -2.26 -4.79 -15.33
N LYS A 93 -0.99 -5.10 -15.02
CA LYS A 93 -0.06 -5.72 -15.98
C LYS A 93 -0.59 -7.03 -16.55
N ASN A 94 -1.11 -7.90 -15.69
CA ASN A 94 -1.66 -9.19 -16.12
C ASN A 94 -2.88 -9.02 -17.03
N ILE A 95 -3.73 -8.02 -16.77
CA ILE A 95 -4.92 -7.77 -17.59
C ILE A 95 -4.52 -7.24 -18.96
N ILE A 96 -3.67 -6.21 -19.03
CA ILE A 96 -3.25 -5.64 -20.31
C ILE A 96 -2.50 -6.67 -21.16
N PHE A 97 -1.63 -7.48 -20.53
CA PHE A 97 -0.86 -8.52 -21.23
C PHE A 97 -1.77 -9.61 -21.82
N LYS A 98 -2.79 -10.04 -21.08
CA LYS A 98 -3.62 -11.18 -21.48
C LYS A 98 -4.80 -10.79 -22.37
N TYR A 99 -5.39 -9.63 -22.18
CA TYR A 99 -6.68 -9.26 -22.79
C TYR A 99 -6.60 -8.05 -23.71
N ILE A 100 -5.48 -7.30 -23.73
CA ILE A 100 -5.30 -6.13 -24.59
C ILE A 100 -3.90 -6.18 -25.24
N PRO A 101 -3.59 -7.22 -26.02
CA PRO A 101 -2.26 -7.38 -26.62
C PRO A 101 -1.91 -6.24 -27.59
N ASP A 102 -2.90 -5.70 -28.32
CA ASP A 102 -2.69 -4.67 -29.33
C ASP A 102 -2.17 -3.35 -28.74
N ASP A 103 -2.65 -2.96 -27.56
CA ASP A 103 -2.24 -1.72 -26.87
C ASP A 103 -1.22 -1.99 -25.75
N TYR A 104 -0.75 -3.24 -25.58
CA TYR A 104 0.08 -3.64 -24.45
C TYR A 104 1.34 -2.76 -24.30
N ASP A 105 2.04 -2.51 -25.39
CA ASP A 105 3.28 -1.72 -25.38
C ASP A 105 3.03 -0.26 -25.01
N ARG A 106 1.95 0.34 -25.54
CA ARG A 106 1.54 1.72 -25.22
C ARG A 106 1.21 1.82 -23.74
N LEU A 107 0.30 0.97 -23.26
CA LEU A 107 -0.19 0.96 -21.88
C LEU A 107 0.93 0.65 -20.88
N THR A 108 1.89 -0.21 -21.25
CA THR A 108 3.06 -0.51 -20.41
C THR A 108 4.01 0.67 -20.31
N LYS A 109 4.27 1.39 -21.42
CA LYS A 109 5.09 2.60 -21.40
C LYS A 109 4.46 3.69 -20.55
N GLU A 110 3.18 3.99 -20.78
CA GLU A 110 2.42 4.97 -19.98
C GLU A 110 2.39 4.59 -18.50
N PHE A 111 2.17 3.32 -18.19
CA PHE A 111 2.22 2.82 -16.81
C PHE A 111 3.59 3.04 -16.17
N ASN A 112 4.68 2.73 -16.85
CA ASN A 112 6.02 2.89 -16.28
C ASN A 112 6.39 4.37 -16.09
N LEU A 113 5.98 5.24 -17.03
CA LEU A 113 6.12 6.69 -16.89
C LEU A 113 5.35 7.21 -15.67
N TRP A 114 4.06 6.84 -15.57
CA TRP A 114 3.22 7.22 -14.44
C TRP A 114 3.77 6.69 -13.13
N LYS A 115 4.17 5.41 -13.06
CA LYS A 115 4.65 4.74 -11.85
C LYS A 115 5.81 5.49 -11.19
N ASN A 116 6.72 6.05 -11.99
CA ASN A 116 7.90 6.77 -11.54
C ASN A 116 7.65 8.27 -11.31
N SER A 117 6.47 8.78 -11.69
CA SER A 117 6.13 10.20 -11.57
C SER A 117 5.82 10.63 -10.13
N PHE A 118 5.84 11.95 -9.89
CA PHE A 118 5.34 12.53 -8.65
C PHE A 118 3.84 12.29 -8.45
N ALA A 119 3.06 12.25 -9.54
CA ALA A 119 1.62 11.98 -9.50
C ALA A 119 1.31 10.60 -8.89
N SER A 120 2.10 9.56 -9.23
CA SER A 120 1.99 8.24 -8.61
C SER A 120 2.22 8.28 -7.10
N LYS A 121 3.23 9.02 -6.63
CA LYS A 121 3.48 9.18 -5.18
C LYS A 121 2.29 9.82 -4.48
N GLN A 122 1.76 10.92 -5.03
CA GLN A 122 0.59 11.61 -4.48
C GLN A 122 -0.67 10.73 -4.49
N PHE A 123 -0.91 10.01 -5.58
CA PHE A 123 -2.03 9.09 -5.73
C PHE A 123 -2.04 8.04 -4.60
N TRP A 124 -0.89 7.39 -4.36
CA TRP A 124 -0.81 6.38 -3.32
C TRP A 124 -0.88 6.96 -1.91
N LEU A 125 -0.31 8.15 -1.66
CA LEU A 125 -0.48 8.83 -0.38
C LEU A 125 -1.96 9.11 -0.08
N ARG A 126 -2.72 9.57 -1.08
CA ARG A 126 -4.17 9.78 -0.95
C ARG A 126 -4.91 8.48 -0.66
N LYS A 127 -4.61 7.40 -1.40
CA LYS A 127 -5.22 6.07 -1.16
C LYS A 127 -4.89 5.55 0.24
N THR A 128 -3.65 5.70 0.72
CA THR A 128 -3.28 5.28 2.09
C THR A 128 -4.04 6.06 3.15
N ARG A 129 -4.17 7.38 3.00
CA ARG A 129 -4.97 8.21 3.93
C ARG A 129 -6.42 7.74 3.98
N LEU A 130 -7.02 7.50 2.82
CA LEU A 130 -8.41 7.03 2.75
C LEU A 130 -8.62 5.67 3.44
N VAL A 131 -7.68 4.74 3.31
CA VAL A 131 -7.73 3.46 4.04
C VAL A 131 -7.64 3.68 5.55
N THR A 132 -6.70 4.50 6.01
CA THR A 132 -6.55 4.82 7.44
C THR A 132 -7.81 5.46 8.02
N ASP A 133 -8.43 6.39 7.29
CA ASP A 133 -9.65 7.07 7.73
C ASP A 133 -10.81 6.07 7.83
N LEU A 134 -10.97 5.18 6.84
CA LEU A 134 -11.98 4.12 6.88
C LEU A 134 -11.76 3.16 8.07
N ASP A 135 -10.52 2.72 8.31
CA ASP A 135 -10.19 1.85 9.42
C ASP A 135 -10.48 2.51 10.78
N ALA A 136 -10.21 3.81 10.91
CA ALA A 136 -10.52 4.58 12.11
C ALA A 136 -12.03 4.68 12.35
N HIS A 137 -12.82 4.94 11.30
CA HIS A 137 -14.28 4.98 11.40
C HIS A 137 -14.87 3.63 11.79
N ILE A 138 -14.38 2.53 11.20
CA ILE A 138 -14.81 1.17 11.55
C ILE A 138 -14.49 0.87 13.01
N SER A 139 -13.26 1.14 13.44
CA SER A 139 -12.82 0.94 14.83
C SER A 139 -13.69 1.71 15.84
N SER A 140 -14.02 2.98 15.51
CA SER A 140 -14.92 3.78 16.34
C SER A 140 -16.33 3.21 16.40
N ALA A 141 -16.87 2.75 15.27
CA ALA A 141 -18.21 2.16 15.22
C ALA A 141 -18.29 0.85 16.03
N GLU A 142 -17.28 -0.01 15.91
CA GLU A 142 -17.18 -1.25 16.69
C GLU A 142 -17.06 -0.99 18.19
N TYR A 143 -16.36 0.08 18.59
CA TYR A 143 -16.26 0.47 19.99
C TYR A 143 -17.61 0.87 20.57
N VAL A 144 -18.36 1.75 19.88
CA VAL A 144 -19.70 2.18 20.33
C VAL A 144 -20.65 0.98 20.47
N GLN A 145 -20.62 0.04 19.52
CA GLN A 145 -21.46 -1.16 19.58
C GLN A 145 -21.12 -2.11 20.74
N LYS A 146 -19.90 -2.05 21.29
CA LYS A 146 -19.50 -2.87 22.45
C LYS A 146 -19.83 -2.21 23.80
N VAL A 147 -20.06 -0.89 23.82
CA VAL A 147 -20.25 -0.10 25.05
C VAL A 147 -21.73 0.09 25.40
N ILE A 148 -22.63 -0.12 24.43
CA ILE A 148 -24.10 -0.15 24.61
C ILE A 148 -24.54 -1.61 24.83
#